data_AF-A0A0H2XTT5-F1
#
_entry.id   AF-A0A0H2XTT5-F1
#
_cell.length_a   1.000
_cell.length_b   1.000
_cell.length_c   1.000
_cell.angle_alpha   90.00
_cell.angle_beta   90.00
_cell.angle_gamma   90.00
#
_symmetry.space_group_name_H-M   'P 1'
#
loop_
_entity.id
_entity.type
_entity.pdbx_description
1 polymer ?
#
loop_
_entity_poly.entity_id
_entity_poly.type
_entity_poly.pdbx_seq_one_letter_code
_entity_poly.pdbx_strand_id
1 'polypeptide(L)'
;MYLPFVFGRQSELRALSDVNKKYTVSGRVVPIIEPVVAKPNDLLRCLGNFGKSQAKALVIVNPSQGDFKKVAAKAWRVEVDAELVKYPTLMPAFQCGPKTSFSAIDAFLSEYAGRQVGLVYYSPSLTDAEVKKLAGKSIIDFHISLQGKMTSTQRSLLPISKAIDIIDHFNKQDRNSDYSGAELFTDRHKTYSTTGVGFGDYTVTGSTFQPGGG
;
A
#
# COMPACT_ATOMS: atom_id res chain seq x y z
N MET A 1 -4.61 -12.63 -4.82
CA MET A 1 -3.38 -12.12 -4.18
C MET A 1 -3.74 -11.44 -2.86
N TYR A 2 -2.89 -11.54 -1.83
CA TYR A 2 -3.07 -10.86 -0.55
C TYR A 2 -2.06 -9.72 -0.41
N LEU A 3 -2.52 -8.53 0.01
CA LEU A 3 -1.70 -7.32 0.11
C LEU A 3 -1.83 -6.71 1.51
N PRO A 4 -1.04 -7.16 2.50
CA PRO A 4 -1.06 -6.55 3.81
C PRO A 4 -0.52 -5.12 3.73
N PHE A 5 -1.29 -4.15 4.22
CA PHE A 5 -0.86 -2.77 4.36
C PHE A 5 -0.17 -2.59 5.71
N VAL A 6 1.05 -2.04 5.72
CA VAL A 6 1.80 -1.74 6.94
C VAL A 6 2.34 -0.30 6.93
N PHE A 7 2.48 0.28 8.12
CA PHE A 7 3.01 1.63 8.30
C PHE A 7 4.54 1.68 8.38
N GLY A 8 5.24 0.65 7.89
CA GLY A 8 6.70 0.65 7.81
C GLY A 8 7.41 0.92 9.14
N ARG A 9 6.79 0.59 10.29
CA ARG A 9 7.45 0.64 11.60
C ARG A 9 8.53 -0.43 11.68
N GLN A 10 9.53 -0.22 12.53
CA GLN A 10 10.64 -1.18 12.65
C GLN A 10 10.16 -2.62 12.93
N SER A 11 9.16 -2.80 13.79
CA SER A 11 8.58 -4.11 14.09
C SER A 11 7.89 -4.74 12.88
N GLU A 12 7.11 -3.96 12.12
CA GLU A 12 6.43 -4.40 10.89
C GLU A 12 7.44 -4.78 9.80
N LEU A 13 8.48 -3.96 9.60
CA LEU A 13 9.54 -4.23 8.62
C LEU A 13 10.36 -5.48 8.96
N ARG A 14 10.58 -5.74 10.26
CA ARG A 14 11.20 -6.99 10.74
C ARG A 14 10.29 -8.18 10.46
N ALA A 15 9.01 -8.09 10.81
CA ALA A 15 8.04 -9.14 10.54
C ALA A 15 7.95 -9.46 9.04
N LEU A 16 7.89 -8.43 8.17
CA LEU A 16 7.93 -8.61 6.71
C LEU A 16 9.22 -9.30 6.25
N SER A 17 10.37 -8.94 6.80
CA SER A 17 11.65 -9.58 6.47
C SER A 17 11.69 -11.05 6.87
N ASP A 18 11.13 -11.41 8.03
CA ASP A 18 11.11 -12.78 8.55
C ASP A 18 10.22 -13.71 7.70
N VAL A 19 9.09 -13.18 7.20
CA VAL A 19 8.12 -13.96 6.41
C VAL A 19 8.44 -13.98 4.91
N ASN A 20 9.40 -13.17 4.45
CA ASN A 20 9.72 -12.91 3.05
C ASN A 20 9.92 -14.21 2.24
N LYS A 21 10.93 -15.03 2.57
CA LYS A 21 11.23 -16.25 1.80
C LYS A 21 10.07 -17.26 1.78
N LYS A 22 9.22 -17.26 2.80
CA LYS A 22 8.16 -18.26 2.96
C LYS A 22 6.89 -17.91 2.19
N TYR A 23 6.52 -16.63 2.14
CA TYR A 23 5.20 -16.22 1.63
C TYR A 23 5.24 -15.24 0.46
N THR A 24 6.22 -14.34 0.38
CA THR A 24 6.19 -13.22 -0.58
C THR A 24 6.84 -13.55 -1.93
N VAL A 25 7.85 -14.43 -1.95
CA VAL A 25 8.54 -14.87 -3.19
C VAL A 25 7.57 -15.49 -4.19
N SER A 26 6.51 -16.15 -3.72
CA SER A 26 5.48 -16.73 -4.59
C SER A 26 4.62 -15.70 -5.32
N GLY A 27 4.71 -14.41 -4.96
CA GLY A 27 3.82 -13.36 -5.44
C GLY A 27 2.38 -13.46 -4.90
N ARG A 28 2.06 -14.45 -4.07
CA ARG A 28 0.74 -14.55 -3.43
C ARG A 28 0.54 -13.51 -2.33
N VAL A 29 1.61 -13.10 -1.67
CA VAL A 29 1.64 -12.03 -0.67
C VAL A 29 2.53 -10.89 -1.16
N VAL A 30 1.96 -9.71 -1.35
CA VAL A 30 2.68 -8.52 -1.84
C VAL A 30 2.36 -7.35 -0.89
N PRO A 31 3.21 -7.06 0.10
CA PRO A 31 2.92 -6.02 1.08
C PRO A 31 2.91 -4.63 0.43
N ILE A 32 2.10 -3.75 1.00
CA ILE A 32 2.13 -2.30 0.76
C ILE A 32 2.73 -1.65 1.99
N ILE A 33 3.77 -0.86 1.79
CA ILE A 33 4.52 -0.22 2.87
C ILE A 33 4.33 1.29 2.73
N GLU A 34 3.65 1.94 3.69
CA GLU A 34 3.69 3.39 3.88
C GLU A 34 4.74 3.72 4.96
N PRO A 35 5.92 4.24 4.60
CA PRO A 35 6.92 4.60 5.60
C PRO A 35 6.41 5.73 6.50
N VAL A 36 6.54 5.55 7.82
CA VAL A 36 6.18 6.59 8.82
C VAL A 36 7.38 7.16 9.58
N VAL A 37 8.58 6.62 9.33
CA VAL A 37 9.85 7.05 9.94
C VAL A 37 10.71 7.69 8.86
N ALA A 38 11.19 8.92 9.09
CA ALA A 38 11.94 9.68 8.08
C ALA A 38 13.35 9.13 7.82
N LYS A 39 13.95 8.44 8.79
CA LYS A 39 15.24 7.76 8.63
C LYS A 39 15.02 6.39 7.95
N PRO A 40 15.46 6.19 6.70
CA PRO A 40 15.02 5.05 5.90
C PRO A 40 15.79 3.75 6.17
N ASN A 41 16.79 3.72 7.06
CA ASN A 41 17.71 2.57 7.24
C ASN A 41 16.99 1.21 7.38
N ASP A 42 15.95 1.13 8.22
CA ASP A 42 15.19 -0.10 8.40
C ASP A 42 14.35 -0.46 7.17
N LEU A 43 13.79 0.55 6.49
CA LEU A 43 13.06 0.37 5.24
C LEU A 43 14.00 -0.16 4.16
N LEU A 44 15.15 0.48 3.93
CA LEU A 44 16.14 0.06 2.94
C LEU A 44 16.63 -1.36 3.20
N ARG A 45 16.85 -1.74 4.46
CA ARG A 45 17.19 -3.12 4.83
C ARG A 45 16.08 -4.11 4.45
N CYS A 46 14.82 -3.75 4.72
CA CYS A 46 13.65 -4.57 4.34
C CYS A 46 13.53 -4.67 2.82
N LEU A 47 13.61 -3.55 2.09
CA LEU A 47 13.54 -3.51 0.63
C LEU A 47 14.67 -4.30 -0.02
N GLY A 48 15.89 -4.17 0.48
CA GLY A 48 17.04 -4.95 0.02
C GLY A 48 16.85 -6.45 0.23
N ASN A 49 16.21 -6.89 1.31
CA ASN A 49 15.86 -8.30 1.54
C ASN A 49 14.83 -8.80 0.51
N PHE A 50 13.78 -8.02 0.25
CA PHE A 50 12.76 -8.35 -0.75
C PHE A 50 13.38 -8.43 -2.16
N GLY A 51 14.14 -7.41 -2.55
CA GLY A 51 14.83 -7.31 -3.84
C GLY A 51 15.80 -8.47 -4.08
N LYS A 52 16.66 -8.81 -3.11
CA LYS A 52 17.58 -9.97 -3.19
C LYS A 52 16.86 -11.29 -3.38
N SER A 53 15.67 -11.44 -2.80
CA SER A 53 14.82 -12.63 -2.94
C SER A 53 13.89 -12.60 -4.15
N GLN A 54 13.95 -11.54 -4.98
CA GLN A 54 13.02 -11.29 -6.09
C GLN A 54 11.54 -11.25 -5.65
N ALA A 55 11.28 -10.94 -4.39
CA ALA A 55 9.93 -10.73 -3.88
C ALA A 55 9.41 -9.36 -4.31
N LYS A 56 8.09 -9.27 -4.48
CA LYS A 56 7.39 -8.01 -4.80
C LYS A 56 6.97 -7.29 -3.53
N ALA A 57 7.03 -5.96 -3.55
CA ALA A 57 6.44 -5.09 -2.54
C ALA A 57 6.07 -3.76 -3.20
N LEU A 58 4.99 -3.14 -2.71
CA LEU A 58 4.64 -1.76 -3.07
C LEU A 58 5.16 -0.83 -1.99
N VAL A 59 5.80 0.26 -2.39
CA VAL A 59 6.31 1.29 -1.48
C VAL A 59 5.60 2.60 -1.77
N ILE A 60 4.86 3.15 -0.80
CA ILE A 60 4.24 4.45 -0.94
C ILE A 60 5.34 5.51 -0.89
N VAL A 61 5.50 6.23 -1.99
CA VAL A 61 6.60 7.18 -2.18
C VAL A 61 6.23 8.63 -1.83
N ASN A 62 4.96 8.88 -1.54
CA ASN A 62 4.42 10.13 -1.00
C ASN A 62 3.75 9.89 0.37
N PRO A 63 4.48 9.33 1.36
CA PRO A 63 3.91 9.04 2.68
C PRO A 63 3.42 10.32 3.35
N SER A 64 2.37 10.19 4.15
CA SER A 64 1.67 11.31 4.78
C SER A 64 1.47 11.14 6.28
N GLN A 65 1.97 10.03 6.84
CA GLN A 65 1.82 9.66 8.25
C GLN A 65 3.17 9.73 8.99
N GLY A 66 3.12 9.64 10.33
CA GLY A 66 4.31 9.71 11.20
C GLY A 66 5.13 10.99 11.00
N ASP A 67 6.45 10.82 10.85
CA ASP A 67 7.42 11.91 10.67
C ASP A 67 7.11 12.76 9.43
N PHE A 68 6.50 12.17 8.40
CA PHE A 68 6.17 12.84 7.14
C PHE A 68 4.99 13.83 7.26
N LYS A 69 4.33 13.91 8.42
CA LYS A 69 3.42 15.04 8.73
C LYS A 69 4.16 16.37 8.92
N LYS A 70 5.45 16.32 9.28
CA LYS A 70 6.26 17.49 9.65
C LYS A 70 7.47 17.68 8.74
N VAL A 71 8.02 16.59 8.21
CA VAL A 71 9.26 16.61 7.43
C VAL A 71 8.94 16.58 5.93
N ALA A 72 9.58 17.49 5.17
CA ALA A 72 9.51 17.44 3.72
C ALA A 72 10.17 16.15 3.21
N ALA A 73 9.39 15.36 2.47
CA ALA A 73 9.72 14.01 1.99
C ALA A 73 10.87 13.93 0.96
N LYS A 74 11.76 14.92 0.82
CA LYS A 74 12.76 14.92 -0.27
C LYS A 74 14.04 14.14 0.04
N ALA A 75 14.57 14.22 1.25
CA ALA A 75 15.87 13.61 1.57
C ALA A 75 15.81 12.07 1.60
N TRP A 76 14.85 11.48 2.32
CA TRP A 76 14.69 10.03 2.41
C TRP A 76 14.39 9.38 1.05
N ARG A 77 13.75 10.12 0.14
CA ARG A 77 13.27 9.62 -1.15
C ARG A 77 14.43 9.25 -2.09
N VAL A 78 15.55 9.98 -2.02
CA VAL A 78 16.75 9.70 -2.84
C VAL A 78 17.27 8.27 -2.61
N GLU A 79 17.40 7.87 -1.34
CA GLU A 79 17.92 6.54 -0.99
C GLU A 79 16.92 5.43 -1.34
N VAL A 80 15.61 5.70 -1.14
CA VAL A 80 14.55 4.74 -1.48
C VAL A 80 14.43 4.55 -2.99
N ASP A 81 14.50 5.63 -3.77
CA ASP A 81 14.46 5.56 -5.23
C ASP A 81 15.67 4.78 -5.79
N ALA A 82 16.85 4.94 -5.18
CA ALA A 82 18.02 4.14 -5.56
C ALA A 82 17.76 2.63 -5.39
N GLU A 83 17.10 2.21 -4.30
CA GLU A 83 16.72 0.80 -4.09
C GLU A 83 15.58 0.35 -5.04
N LEU A 84 14.61 1.22 -5.35
CA LEU A 84 13.54 0.93 -6.32
C LEU A 84 14.08 0.77 -7.76
N VAL A 85 15.11 1.52 -8.14
CA VAL A 85 15.80 1.38 -9.43
C VAL A 85 16.59 0.09 -9.46
N LYS A 86 17.28 -0.24 -8.37
CA LYS A 86 18.12 -1.43 -8.25
C LYS A 86 17.32 -2.73 -8.32
N TYR A 87 16.09 -2.76 -7.79
CA TYR A 87 15.27 -3.97 -7.76
C TYR A 87 13.93 -3.77 -8.47
N PRO A 88 13.80 -4.25 -9.72
CA PRO A 88 12.59 -4.05 -10.51
C PRO A 88 11.30 -4.61 -9.90
N THR A 89 11.40 -5.60 -9.01
CA THR A 89 10.26 -6.22 -8.29
C THR A 89 9.66 -5.30 -7.22
N LEU A 90 10.40 -4.29 -6.78
CA LEU A 90 9.89 -3.26 -5.86
C LEU A 90 9.16 -2.20 -6.67
N MET A 91 7.87 -2.04 -6.38
CA MET A 91 6.96 -1.18 -7.14
C MET A 91 6.73 0.13 -6.40
N PRO A 92 6.97 1.31 -7.02
CA PRO A 92 6.56 2.57 -6.45
C PRO A 92 5.03 2.66 -6.45
N ALA A 93 4.47 3.17 -5.36
CA ALA A 93 3.04 3.42 -5.20
C ALA A 93 2.79 4.86 -4.79
N PHE A 94 1.68 5.42 -5.25
CA PHE A 94 1.29 6.79 -4.95
C PHE A 94 -0.08 6.85 -4.29
N GLN A 95 -0.13 7.46 -3.11
CA GLN A 95 -1.37 7.65 -2.35
C GLN A 95 -2.15 8.87 -2.87
N CYS A 96 -3.35 8.64 -3.37
CA CYS A 96 -4.30 9.62 -3.83
C CYS A 96 -5.26 9.98 -2.69
N GLY A 97 -4.97 11.09 -2.01
CA GLY A 97 -5.77 11.61 -0.90
C GLY A 97 -6.59 12.86 -1.25
N PRO A 98 -7.19 13.51 -0.25
CA PRO A 98 -8.07 14.68 -0.45
C PRO A 98 -7.39 15.93 -1.00
N LYS A 99 -6.04 15.95 -0.98
CA LYS A 99 -5.21 17.06 -1.48
C LYS A 99 -4.45 16.69 -2.74
N THR A 100 -4.69 15.50 -3.30
CA THR A 100 -3.95 15.00 -4.45
C THR A 100 -4.63 15.45 -5.74
N SER A 101 -3.99 16.33 -6.49
CA SER A 101 -4.46 16.72 -7.83
C SER A 101 -4.10 15.66 -8.88
N PHE A 102 -4.86 15.62 -9.98
CA PHE A 102 -4.53 14.78 -11.13
C PHE A 102 -3.15 15.10 -11.72
N SER A 103 -2.75 16.38 -11.72
CA SER A 103 -1.42 16.82 -12.16
C SER A 103 -0.29 16.22 -11.30
N ALA A 104 -0.48 16.12 -9.98
CA ALA A 104 0.50 15.47 -9.11
C ALA A 104 0.63 13.97 -9.42
N ILE A 105 -0.47 13.30 -9.76
CA ILE A 105 -0.45 11.90 -10.20
C ILE A 105 0.27 11.78 -11.55
N ASP A 106 -0.06 12.62 -12.54
CA ASP A 106 0.61 12.60 -13.84
C ASP A 106 2.12 12.88 -13.73
N ALA A 107 2.55 13.75 -12.80
CA ALA A 107 3.96 13.97 -12.48
C ALA A 107 4.62 12.68 -11.93
N PHE A 108 3.98 12.00 -10.98
CA PHE A 108 4.45 10.71 -10.45
C PHE A 108 4.56 9.64 -11.56
N LEU A 109 3.56 9.54 -12.44
CA LEU A 109 3.59 8.59 -13.55
C LEU A 109 4.72 8.90 -14.54
N SER A 110 5.03 10.18 -14.75
CA SER A 110 6.13 10.64 -15.60
C SER A 110 7.50 10.37 -14.97
N GLU A 111 7.62 10.57 -13.66
CA GLU A 111 8.83 10.29 -12.88
C GLU A 111 9.24 8.81 -12.96
N TYR A 112 8.27 7.90 -12.98
CA TYR A 112 8.49 6.45 -13.09
C TYR A 112 8.16 5.89 -14.47
N ALA A 113 8.31 6.69 -15.54
CA ALA A 113 8.10 6.23 -16.90
C ALA A 113 8.91 4.94 -17.20
N GLY A 114 8.25 3.92 -17.76
CA GLY A 114 8.86 2.61 -18.04
C GLY A 114 8.86 1.63 -16.87
N ARG A 115 8.34 2.00 -15.69
CA ARG A 115 8.11 1.11 -14.55
C ARG A 115 6.62 0.80 -14.42
N GLN A 116 6.29 -0.33 -13.81
CA GLN A 116 4.93 -0.57 -13.33
C GLN A 116 4.75 0.13 -11.98
N VAL A 117 3.58 0.71 -11.73
CA VAL A 117 3.28 1.49 -10.52
C VAL A 117 1.93 1.10 -9.90
N GLY A 118 1.76 1.40 -8.61
CA GLY A 118 0.46 1.29 -7.93
C GLY A 118 -0.15 2.66 -7.62
N LEU A 119 -1.47 2.81 -7.77
CA LEU A 119 -2.21 3.93 -7.20
C LEU A 119 -3.05 3.47 -6.01
N VAL A 120 -2.95 4.18 -4.90
CA VAL A 120 -3.59 3.86 -3.62
C VAL A 120 -4.60 4.96 -3.29
N TYR A 121 -5.89 4.67 -3.35
CA TYR A 121 -6.96 5.65 -3.20
C TYR A 121 -7.47 5.69 -1.76
N TYR A 122 -7.37 6.86 -1.12
CA TYR A 122 -7.89 7.09 0.23
C TYR A 122 -8.56 8.47 0.30
N SER A 123 -9.85 8.52 -0.03
CA SER A 123 -10.61 9.76 -0.22
C SER A 123 -9.98 10.65 -1.30
N PRO A 124 -9.79 10.15 -2.53
CA PRO A 124 -9.19 10.94 -3.60
C PRO A 124 -10.09 12.13 -3.97
N SER A 125 -9.48 13.30 -4.21
CA SER A 125 -10.17 14.48 -4.74
C SER A 125 -10.38 14.44 -6.26
N LEU A 126 -10.32 13.26 -6.88
CA LEU A 126 -10.41 13.08 -8.32
C LEU A 126 -11.88 13.03 -8.77
N THR A 127 -12.13 13.50 -9.98
CA THR A 127 -13.39 13.33 -10.70
C THR A 127 -13.50 11.93 -11.30
N ASP A 128 -14.71 11.50 -11.63
CA ASP A 128 -14.96 10.23 -12.31
C ASP A 128 -14.24 10.14 -13.68
N ALA A 129 -14.17 11.26 -14.40
CA ALA A 129 -13.45 11.35 -15.68
C ALA A 129 -11.94 11.13 -15.51
N GLU A 130 -11.34 11.70 -14.45
CA GLU A 130 -9.93 11.52 -14.11
C GLU A 130 -9.64 10.08 -13.68
N VAL A 131 -10.49 9.48 -12.84
CA VAL A 131 -10.37 8.07 -12.46
C VAL A 131 -10.45 7.17 -13.69
N LYS A 132 -11.40 7.41 -14.61
CA LYS A 132 -11.51 6.67 -15.88
C LYS A 132 -10.27 6.82 -16.74
N LYS A 133 -9.67 8.03 -16.80
CA LYS A 133 -8.43 8.27 -17.53
C LYS A 133 -7.26 7.49 -16.92
N LEU A 134 -7.14 7.46 -15.59
CA LEU A 134 -6.11 6.69 -14.89
C LEU A 134 -6.31 5.17 -15.10
N ALA A 135 -7.55 4.69 -15.02
CA ALA A 135 -7.90 3.28 -15.25
C ALA A 135 -7.42 2.74 -16.60
N GLY A 136 -7.35 3.60 -17.63
CA GLY A 136 -6.87 3.25 -18.96
C GLY A 136 -5.34 3.26 -19.12
N LYS A 137 -4.56 3.70 -18.14
CA LYS A 137 -3.10 3.80 -18.29
C LYS A 137 -2.42 2.45 -18.05
N SER A 138 -1.62 1.99 -19.01
CA SER A 138 -0.93 0.70 -18.96
C SER A 138 0.20 0.64 -17.91
N ILE A 139 0.76 1.80 -17.53
CA ILE A 139 1.82 1.93 -16.52
C ILE A 139 1.33 1.58 -15.10
N ILE A 140 0.02 1.68 -14.85
CA ILE A 140 -0.57 1.37 -13.55
C ILE A 140 -0.94 -0.11 -13.52
N ASP A 141 -0.27 -0.89 -12.69
CA ASP A 141 -0.51 -2.32 -12.54
C ASP A 141 -1.61 -2.59 -11.50
N PHE A 142 -1.66 -1.75 -10.46
CA PHE A 142 -2.63 -1.87 -9.38
C PHE A 142 -3.37 -0.57 -9.08
N HIS A 143 -4.69 -0.69 -8.99
CA HIS A 143 -5.59 0.32 -8.44
C HIS A 143 -6.14 -0.18 -7.10
N ILE A 144 -5.75 0.47 -6.01
CA ILE A 144 -5.90 -0.06 -4.65
C ILE A 144 -6.84 0.87 -3.87
N SER A 145 -8.06 0.43 -3.61
CA SER A 145 -9.03 1.19 -2.83
C SER A 145 -8.88 0.90 -1.34
N LEU A 146 -8.60 1.93 -0.53
CA LEU A 146 -8.45 1.81 0.92
C LEU A 146 -9.77 2.12 1.62
N GLN A 147 -10.19 1.26 2.55
CA GLN A 147 -11.31 1.49 3.48
C GLN A 147 -12.64 1.91 2.83
N GLY A 148 -12.86 1.52 1.56
CA GLY A 148 -14.04 1.98 0.81
C GLY A 148 -14.11 3.50 0.66
N LYS A 149 -12.98 4.21 0.73
CA LYS A 149 -12.90 5.67 0.66
C LYS A 149 -12.89 6.23 -0.76
N MET A 150 -13.22 5.39 -1.73
CA MET A 150 -13.52 5.74 -3.12
C MET A 150 -15.03 5.53 -3.33
N THR A 151 -15.69 6.37 -4.14
CA THR A 151 -17.13 6.19 -4.42
C THR A 151 -17.38 4.88 -5.19
N SER A 152 -18.58 4.32 -5.07
CA SER A 152 -18.95 3.11 -5.83
C SER A 152 -18.84 3.31 -7.34
N THR A 153 -19.15 4.51 -7.84
CA THR A 153 -18.98 4.89 -9.25
C THR A 153 -17.52 4.88 -9.66
N GLN A 154 -16.64 5.52 -8.89
CA GLN A 154 -15.20 5.52 -9.19
C GLN A 154 -14.63 4.11 -9.14
N ARG A 155 -15.06 3.30 -8.17
CA ARG A 155 -14.61 1.93 -8.01
C ARG A 155 -15.02 1.04 -9.18
N SER A 156 -16.19 1.26 -9.78
CA SER A 156 -16.65 0.50 -10.96
C SER A 156 -15.96 0.89 -12.26
N LEU A 157 -15.32 2.07 -12.31
CA LEU A 157 -14.48 2.49 -13.45
C LEU A 157 -13.12 1.78 -13.48
N LEU A 158 -12.67 1.20 -12.36
CA LEU A 158 -11.40 0.51 -12.27
C LEU A 158 -11.48 -0.90 -12.89
N PRO A 159 -10.52 -1.32 -13.71
CA PRO A 159 -10.53 -2.64 -14.31
C PRO A 159 -10.32 -3.72 -13.24
N ILE A 160 -11.21 -4.72 -13.21
CA ILE A 160 -11.15 -5.84 -12.25
C ILE A 160 -9.78 -6.53 -12.27
N SER A 161 -9.14 -6.63 -13.44
CA SER A 161 -7.82 -7.22 -13.62
C SER A 161 -6.66 -6.46 -12.94
N LYS A 162 -6.92 -5.27 -12.40
CA LYS A 162 -5.93 -4.43 -11.68
C LYS A 162 -6.45 -3.93 -10.34
N ALA A 163 -7.73 -4.14 -10.05
CA ALA A 163 -8.37 -3.60 -8.85
C ALA A 163 -8.10 -4.48 -7.62
N ILE A 164 -7.88 -3.82 -6.49
CA ILE A 164 -7.64 -4.44 -5.19
C ILE A 164 -8.38 -3.56 -4.16
N ASP A 165 -9.02 -4.17 -3.17
CA ASP A 165 -9.51 -3.42 -2.02
C ASP A 165 -8.84 -3.88 -0.74
N ILE A 166 -8.52 -2.92 0.11
CA ILE A 166 -7.91 -3.14 1.42
C ILE A 166 -8.84 -2.55 2.46
N ILE A 167 -9.36 -3.40 3.32
CA ILE A 167 -10.34 -3.05 4.34
C ILE A 167 -9.84 -3.54 5.69
N ASP A 168 -9.98 -2.68 6.69
CA ASP A 168 -9.66 -3.03 8.05
C ASP A 168 -10.90 -3.67 8.66
N HIS A 169 -10.79 -4.99 8.87
CA HIS A 169 -11.82 -5.77 9.52
C HIS A 169 -11.46 -6.05 11.00
N PHE A 170 -10.41 -5.42 11.53
CA PHE A 170 -10.04 -5.57 12.91
C PHE A 170 -11.01 -4.80 13.81
N ASN A 171 -11.83 -5.52 14.57
CA ASN A 171 -12.75 -4.96 15.55
C ASN A 171 -11.98 -4.52 16.79
N LYS A 172 -11.33 -3.36 16.73
CA LYS A 172 -10.54 -2.84 17.85
C LYS A 172 -11.44 -2.56 19.06
N GLN A 173 -11.11 -3.18 20.20
CA GLN A 173 -11.70 -2.87 21.51
C GLN A 173 -10.83 -1.85 22.27
N ASP A 174 -11.45 -1.15 23.23
CA ASP A 174 -10.75 -0.19 24.09
C ASP A 174 -9.69 -0.87 24.98
N ARG A 175 -9.99 -2.10 25.47
CA ARG A 175 -9.07 -2.91 26.27
C ARG A 175 -8.99 -4.34 25.76
N ASN A 176 -7.83 -4.97 25.92
CA ASN A 176 -7.64 -6.38 25.56
C ASN A 176 -8.56 -7.33 26.33
N SER A 177 -9.01 -6.95 27.53
CA SER A 177 -9.97 -7.74 28.33
C SER A 177 -11.39 -7.71 27.78
N ASP A 178 -11.71 -6.77 26.88
CA ASP A 178 -13.06 -6.56 26.36
C ASP A 178 -13.36 -7.46 25.16
N TYR A 179 -12.35 -8.18 24.61
CA TYR A 179 -12.57 -9.21 23.61
C TYR A 179 -13.25 -10.44 24.23
N SER A 180 -14.36 -10.87 23.61
CA SER A 180 -15.17 -12.00 24.09
C SER A 180 -15.13 -13.19 23.12
N GLY A 181 -13.97 -13.84 23.06
CA GLY A 181 -13.79 -15.05 22.27
C GLY A 181 -13.45 -14.81 20.80
N ALA A 182 -13.76 -15.79 19.95
CA ALA A 182 -13.43 -15.73 18.53
C ALA A 182 -14.43 -14.88 17.76
N GLU A 183 -13.92 -13.96 16.95
CA GLU A 183 -14.72 -13.11 16.08
C GLU A 183 -14.34 -13.33 14.61
N LEU A 184 -15.30 -13.09 13.72
CA LEU A 184 -15.03 -13.11 12.28
C LEU A 184 -14.09 -11.94 11.94
N PHE A 185 -12.92 -12.25 11.39
CA PHE A 185 -12.07 -11.24 10.78
C PHE A 185 -12.57 -10.94 9.35
N THR A 186 -12.37 -11.85 8.40
CA THR A 186 -12.91 -11.68 7.04
C THR A 186 -12.93 -12.99 6.26
N ASP A 187 -13.84 -13.11 5.31
CA ASP A 187 -13.89 -14.19 4.31
C ASP A 187 -13.39 -13.75 2.92
N ARG A 188 -12.84 -12.53 2.81
CA ARG A 188 -12.40 -11.95 1.54
C ARG A 188 -11.41 -12.81 0.75
N HIS A 189 -10.65 -13.68 1.42
CA HIS A 189 -9.79 -14.66 0.77
C HIS A 189 -10.55 -15.63 -0.16
N LYS A 190 -11.87 -15.78 0.01
CA LYS A 190 -12.76 -16.60 -0.82
C LYS A 190 -13.49 -15.79 -1.90
N THR A 191 -13.76 -14.50 -1.65
CA THR A 191 -14.70 -13.71 -2.46
C THR A 191 -14.03 -12.64 -3.35
N TYR A 192 -12.78 -12.28 -3.11
CA TYR A 192 -12.13 -11.13 -3.77
C TYR A 192 -12.09 -11.21 -5.31
N SER A 193 -12.09 -12.41 -5.89
CA SER A 193 -11.96 -12.60 -7.34
C SER A 193 -13.13 -12.04 -8.14
N THR A 194 -14.27 -11.74 -7.49
CA THR A 194 -15.43 -11.10 -8.13
C THR A 194 -15.25 -9.58 -8.29
N THR A 195 -14.39 -8.96 -7.48
CA THR A 195 -14.21 -7.50 -7.47
C THR A 195 -12.79 -7.06 -7.86
N GLY A 196 -11.82 -7.97 -7.89
CA GLY A 196 -10.43 -7.63 -8.18
C GLY A 196 -9.48 -8.82 -8.29
N VAL A 197 -8.19 -8.52 -8.44
CA VAL A 197 -7.10 -9.51 -8.47
C VAL A 197 -6.48 -9.77 -7.08
N GLY A 198 -6.90 -9.00 -6.08
CA GLY A 198 -6.45 -9.18 -4.72
C GLY A 198 -7.32 -8.51 -3.67
N PHE A 199 -6.95 -8.76 -2.43
CA PHE A 199 -7.53 -8.15 -1.23
C PHE A 199 -6.42 -7.85 -0.24
N GLY A 200 -6.70 -7.00 0.73
CA GLY A 200 -5.79 -6.72 1.82
C GLY A 200 -6.51 -6.27 3.08
N ASP A 201 -5.73 -6.12 4.13
CA ASP A 201 -6.12 -5.56 5.42
C ASP A 201 -4.91 -4.80 5.99
N TYR A 202 -5.05 -4.31 7.23
CA TYR A 202 -4.01 -3.59 7.96
C TYR A 202 -3.37 -4.47 9.04
N THR A 203 -3.36 -5.78 8.81
CA THR A 203 -2.91 -6.81 9.75
C THR A 203 -3.60 -6.65 11.12
N VAL A 204 -2.93 -7.00 12.21
CA VAL A 204 -3.43 -6.77 13.58
C VAL A 204 -3.31 -5.31 14.02
N THR A 205 -2.68 -4.44 13.21
CA THR A 205 -2.33 -3.08 13.61
C THR A 205 -3.46 -2.05 13.38
N GLY A 206 -4.41 -2.39 12.50
CA GLY A 206 -5.53 -1.52 12.14
C GLY A 206 -5.13 -0.37 11.21
N SER A 207 -6.14 0.26 10.64
CA SER A 207 -6.01 1.30 9.60
C SER A 207 -5.63 2.68 10.12
N THR A 208 -5.70 2.89 11.43
CA THR A 208 -5.33 4.16 12.05
C THR A 208 -3.90 4.08 12.55
N PHE A 209 -3.01 4.85 11.94
CA PHE A 209 -1.64 4.99 12.44
C PHE A 209 -1.63 5.56 13.86
N GLN A 210 -1.05 4.81 14.80
CA GLN A 210 -0.77 5.25 16.17
C GLN A 210 0.75 5.17 16.44
N PRO A 211 1.39 6.25 16.94
CA PRO A 211 2.83 6.26 17.20
C PRO A 211 3.29 5.27 18.30
N GLY A 212 2.39 4.84 19.18
CA GLY A 212 2.64 3.88 20.24
C GLY A 212 1.56 2.79 20.29
N GLY A 213 1.84 1.71 21.01
CA GLY A 213 0.97 0.53 21.09
C GLY A 213 1.29 -0.53 20.02
N GLY A 214 1.22 -1.79 20.43
CA GLY A 214 1.18 -2.95 19.54
C GLY A 214 -0.23 -3.17 19.02
#